data_AF-A0A352AS16-F1
#
_entry.id   AF-A0A352AS16-F1
#
_cell.length_a   1.000
_cell.length_b   1.000
_cell.length_c   1.000
_cell.angle_alpha   90.00
_cell.angle_beta   90.00
_cell.angle_gamma   90.00
#
_symmetry.space_group_name_H-M   'P 1'
#
loop_
_entity.id
_entity.type
_entity.pdbx_description
1 polymer ?
#
loop_
_entity_poly.entity_id
_entity_poly.type
_entity_poly.pdbx_seq_one_letter_code
_entity_poly.pdbx_strand_id
1 'polypeptide(L)'
;MPWQKVRIFLLATILGSILLVLGKSLVYPTTANNTVTPFVFPEVVSLPQWQLVKSTPLTHQIVEDSEFHGGKHYRYIQDGLPLDIEMRYLINTNGDIKQFIRPYTGQLAPVLYERPGIGVYSMFVHQGYAYLNACINPRGSSTVTADQFKRNSDLYNVRWDRLVRWSISSAKIQDRRCLWANLSVPVQHPAPENTYKILETAWFSWYSWWSQNFPNP
;
A
#
# COMPACT_ATOMS: atom_id res chain seq x y z
N MET A 1 -36.39 -33.04 -32.83
CA MET A 1 -36.79 -33.30 -31.43
C MET A 1 -35.74 -33.03 -30.35
N PRO A 2 -34.40 -33.15 -30.53
CA PRO A 2 -33.46 -32.93 -29.43
C PRO A 2 -33.28 -31.45 -29.05
N TRP A 3 -33.46 -30.53 -30.01
CA TRP A 3 -33.27 -29.09 -29.80
C TRP A 3 -34.21 -28.46 -28.77
N GLN A 4 -35.49 -28.83 -28.77
CA GLN A 4 -36.46 -28.30 -27.81
C GLN A 4 -36.14 -28.73 -26.37
N LYS A 5 -35.69 -29.98 -26.17
CA LYS A 5 -35.30 -30.49 -24.86
C LYS A 5 -34.05 -29.78 -24.33
N VAL A 6 -33.05 -29.57 -25.19
CA VAL A 6 -31.84 -28.80 -24.85
C VAL A 6 -32.19 -27.35 -24.51
N ARG A 7 -33.06 -26.71 -25.30
CA ARG A 7 -33.52 -25.33 -25.05
C ARG A 7 -34.25 -25.20 -23.72
N ILE A 8 -35.15 -26.13 -23.40
CA ILE A 8 -35.90 -26.13 -22.13
C ILE A 8 -34.95 -26.33 -20.95
N PHE A 9 -33.98 -27.25 -21.08
CA PHE A 9 -32.98 -27.49 -20.04
C PHE A 9 -32.14 -26.23 -19.77
N LEU A 10 -31.63 -25.57 -20.82
CA LEU A 10 -30.85 -24.33 -20.67
C LEU A 10 -31.67 -23.22 -20.02
N LEU A 11 -32.92 -23.01 -20.45
CA LEU A 11 -33.79 -21.99 -19.86
C LEU A 11 -34.10 -22.28 -18.39
N ALA A 12 -34.36 -23.54 -18.03
CA ALA A 12 -34.57 -23.94 -16.65
C ALA A 12 -33.32 -23.72 -15.77
N THR A 13 -32.13 -24.01 -16.30
CA THR A 13 -30.87 -23.77 -15.57
C THR A 13 -30.58 -22.28 -15.36
N ILE A 14 -30.86 -21.43 -16.35
CA ILE A 14 -30.70 -19.97 -16.24
C ILE A 14 -31.72 -19.41 -15.25
N LEU A 15 -32.98 -19.82 -15.34
CA LEU A 15 -34.01 -19.34 -14.42
C LEU A 15 -33.71 -19.77 -12.96
N GLY A 16 -33.32 -21.03 -12.78
CA GLY A 16 -32.93 -21.56 -11.47
C GLY A 16 -31.73 -20.84 -10.87
N SER A 17 -30.72 -20.51 -11.67
CA SER A 17 -29.56 -19.76 -11.18
C SER A 17 -29.91 -18.32 -10.81
N ILE A 18 -30.75 -17.64 -11.60
CA ILE A 18 -31.24 -16.28 -11.28
C ILE A 18 -32.03 -16.29 -9.97
N LEU A 19 -32.97 -17.23 -9.80
CA LEU A 19 -33.78 -17.34 -8.59
C LEU A 19 -32.93 -17.63 -7.35
N LEU A 20 -31.92 -18.49 -7.47
CA LEU A 20 -30.96 -18.76 -6.39
C LEU A 20 -30.17 -17.52 -5.99
N VAL A 21 -29.68 -16.73 -6.97
CA VAL A 21 -28.93 -15.50 -6.70
C VAL A 21 -29.82 -14.45 -6.02
N LEU A 22 -31.05 -14.27 -6.52
CA LEU A 22 -32.02 -13.34 -5.93
C LEU A 22 -32.43 -13.75 -4.51
N GLY A 23 -32.72 -15.04 -4.30
CA GLY A 23 -33.03 -15.58 -2.98
C GLY A 23 -31.87 -15.37 -2.00
N LYS A 24 -30.63 -15.62 -2.43
CA LYS A 24 -29.45 -15.36 -1.61
C LYS A 24 -29.30 -13.88 -1.25
N SER A 25 -29.56 -12.97 -2.19
CA SER A 25 -29.48 -11.52 -1.97
C SER A 25 -30.49 -11.01 -0.93
N LEU A 26 -31.70 -11.58 -0.92
CA LEU A 26 -32.75 -11.24 0.04
C LEU A 26 -32.47 -11.79 1.44
N VAL A 27 -31.90 -12.99 1.56
CA VAL A 27 -31.61 -13.64 2.85
C VAL A 27 -30.31 -13.13 3.48
N TYR A 28 -29.32 -12.78 2.66
CA TYR A 28 -28.01 -12.30 3.11
C TYR A 28 -27.69 -10.95 2.46
N PRO A 29 -28.25 -9.83 2.96
CA PRO A 29 -27.78 -8.51 2.54
C PRO A 29 -26.31 -8.38 2.91
N THR A 30 -25.43 -8.41 1.91
CA THR A 30 -23.98 -8.31 2.09
C THR A 30 -23.59 -6.89 2.47
N THR A 31 -23.74 -6.55 3.74
CA THR A 31 -22.97 -5.46 4.34
C THR A 31 -21.60 -6.04 4.63
N ALA A 32 -20.67 -5.93 3.68
CA ALA A 32 -19.27 -6.27 3.92
C ALA A 32 -18.70 -5.23 4.91
N ASN A 33 -18.92 -5.46 6.20
CA ASN A 33 -18.14 -4.80 7.24
C ASN A 33 -16.73 -5.36 7.14
N ASN A 34 -15.90 -4.71 6.32
CA ASN A 34 -14.46 -4.90 6.33
C ASN A 34 -13.94 -4.25 7.62
N THR A 35 -14.21 -4.85 8.77
CA THR A 35 -13.49 -4.52 10.00
C THR A 35 -12.05 -5.01 9.81
N VAL A 36 -11.22 -4.13 9.22
CA VAL A 36 -9.79 -4.35 9.14
C VAL A 36 -9.28 -4.55 10.55
N THR A 37 -8.56 -5.64 10.78
CA THR A 37 -7.97 -5.92 12.09
C THR A 37 -7.15 -4.70 12.56
N PRO A 38 -7.32 -4.25 13.81
CA PRO A 38 -6.55 -3.12 14.32
C PRO A 38 -5.07 -3.47 14.27
N PHE A 39 -4.31 -2.75 13.43
CA PHE A 39 -2.88 -2.97 13.26
C PHE A 39 -2.10 -2.07 14.21
N VAL A 40 -1.25 -2.68 15.04
CA VAL A 40 -0.35 -1.96 15.94
C VAL A 40 1.04 -1.92 15.32
N PHE A 41 1.55 -0.71 15.11
CA PHE A 41 2.92 -0.53 14.62
C PHE A 41 3.94 -1.00 15.66
N PRO A 42 4.97 -1.76 15.25
CA PRO A 42 6.00 -2.22 16.18
C PRO A 42 6.74 -1.04 16.83
N GLU A 43 7.21 -1.21 18.06
CA GLU A 43 8.06 -0.22 18.73
C GLU A 43 9.41 -0.04 18.03
N VAL A 44 9.93 -1.10 17.43
CA VAL A 44 11.21 -1.13 16.75
C VAL A 44 11.09 -1.91 15.44
N VAL A 45 11.63 -1.35 14.36
CA VAL A 45 11.93 -2.08 13.13
C VAL A 45 13.45 -2.08 12.97
N SER A 46 14.07 -3.25 12.85
CA SER A 46 15.52 -3.35 12.78
C SER A 46 16.04 -2.80 11.44
N LEU A 47 16.94 -1.84 11.51
CA LEU A 47 17.66 -1.30 10.36
C LEU A 47 19.15 -1.56 10.54
N PRO A 48 19.84 -2.22 9.59
CA PRO A 48 21.27 -2.48 9.70
C PRO A 48 22.06 -1.19 9.89
N GLN A 49 22.99 -1.18 10.86
CA GLN A 49 23.86 -0.03 11.20
C GLN A 49 23.15 1.20 11.79
N TRP A 50 21.83 1.18 11.94
CA TRP A 50 21.04 2.27 12.51
C TRP A 50 20.59 1.93 13.93
N GLN A 51 20.82 2.83 14.88
CA GLN A 51 20.30 2.72 16.24
C GLN A 51 18.99 3.50 16.36
N LEU A 52 17.92 2.84 16.81
CA LEU A 52 16.68 3.53 17.12
C LEU A 52 16.88 4.44 18.34
N VAL A 53 16.52 5.72 18.19
CA VAL A 53 16.54 6.72 19.27
C VAL A 53 15.16 6.81 19.92
N LYS A 54 14.10 6.90 19.10
CA LYS A 54 12.72 6.99 19.57
C LYS A 54 11.74 6.55 18.50
N SER A 55 10.58 6.07 18.93
CA SER A 55 9.43 5.89 18.06
C SER A 55 8.18 6.48 18.71
N THR A 56 7.34 7.16 17.93
CA THR A 56 6.18 7.91 18.43
C THR A 56 4.98 7.69 17.50
N PRO A 57 3.77 7.47 18.03
CA PRO A 57 2.58 7.28 17.20
C PRO A 57 2.26 8.56 16.41
N LEU A 58 1.75 8.37 15.19
CA LEU A 58 1.19 9.43 14.37
C LEU A 58 -0.33 9.36 14.46
N THR A 59 -0.97 10.47 14.84
CA THR A 59 -2.41 10.52 15.14
C THR A 59 -3.23 11.26 14.09
N HIS A 60 -2.58 11.92 13.13
CA HIS A 60 -3.25 12.81 12.18
C HIS A 60 -3.35 12.19 10.80
N GLN A 61 -4.53 12.27 10.21
CA GLN A 61 -4.76 12.03 8.79
C GLN A 61 -4.14 13.15 7.96
N ILE A 62 -3.44 12.79 6.88
CA ILE A 62 -2.81 13.78 5.97
C ILE A 62 -3.63 13.96 4.68
N VAL A 63 -4.49 13.00 4.32
CA VAL A 63 -5.23 12.99 3.05
C VAL A 63 -6.71 12.70 3.28
N GLU A 64 -7.58 13.55 2.75
CA GLU A 64 -9.05 13.44 2.85
C GLU A 64 -9.59 12.15 2.20
N ASP A 65 -9.05 11.74 1.06
CA ASP A 65 -9.60 10.63 0.26
C ASP A 65 -9.10 9.22 0.67
N SER A 66 -8.36 9.11 1.77
CA SER A 66 -7.85 7.84 2.26
C SER A 66 -8.22 7.64 3.73
N GLU A 67 -8.59 6.42 4.09
CA GLU A 67 -8.89 6.09 5.47
C GLU A 67 -7.59 5.79 6.21
N PHE A 68 -7.21 6.70 7.10
CA PHE A 68 -6.01 6.59 7.93
C PHE A 68 -6.28 5.65 9.11
N HIS A 69 -5.63 4.48 9.12
CA HIS A 69 -5.77 3.50 10.19
C HIS A 69 -4.79 3.71 11.34
N GLY A 70 -3.64 4.33 11.06
CA GLY A 70 -2.62 4.58 12.05
C GLY A 70 -1.26 4.83 11.40
N GLY A 71 -0.31 5.30 12.19
CA GLY A 71 1.05 5.50 11.74
C GLY A 71 2.01 5.62 12.90
N LYS A 72 3.29 5.60 12.56
CA LYS A 72 4.38 5.75 13.52
C LYS A 72 5.55 6.47 12.88
N HIS A 73 6.15 7.35 13.66
CA HIS A 73 7.39 8.03 13.33
C HIS A 73 8.53 7.37 14.09
N TYR A 74 9.58 6.99 13.37
CA TYR A 74 10.78 6.37 13.91
C TYR A 74 11.96 7.29 13.64
N ARG A 75 12.74 7.60 14.69
CA ARG A 75 14.00 8.32 14.56
C ARG A 75 15.15 7.38 14.86
N TYR A 76 16.04 7.24 13.91
CA TYR A 76 17.28 6.50 14.01
C TYR A 76 18.49 7.42 13.96
N ILE A 77 19.64 6.92 14.40
CA ILE A 77 20.93 7.59 14.29
C ILE A 77 22.01 6.60 13.84
N GLN A 78 22.90 7.06 12.97
CA GLN A 78 24.12 6.36 12.56
C GLN A 78 25.24 7.40 12.45
N ASP A 79 26.33 7.23 13.20
CA ASP A 79 27.50 8.12 13.16
C ASP A 79 27.16 9.62 13.29
N GLY A 80 26.16 9.95 14.10
CA GLY A 80 25.68 11.32 14.30
C GLY A 80 24.70 11.84 13.24
N LEU A 81 24.48 11.10 12.15
CA LEU A 81 23.48 11.41 11.13
C LEU A 81 22.09 10.90 11.58
N PRO A 82 21.07 11.76 11.70
CA PRO A 82 19.71 11.32 11.97
C PRO A 82 19.02 10.82 10.70
N LEU A 83 18.21 9.77 10.85
CA LEU A 83 17.25 9.27 9.86
C LEU A 83 15.87 9.26 10.49
N ASP A 84 14.94 9.96 9.85
CA ASP A 84 13.54 9.98 10.23
C ASP A 84 12.72 9.15 9.24
N ILE A 85 11.82 8.33 9.77
CA ILE A 85 10.92 7.50 8.98
C ILE A 85 9.51 7.65 9.51
N GLU A 86 8.63 8.23 8.70
CA GLU A 86 7.19 8.11 8.92
C GLU A 86 6.67 6.90 8.16
N MET A 87 5.91 6.06 8.86
CA MET A 87 5.16 4.98 8.24
C MET A 87 3.68 5.12 8.59
N ARG A 88 2.82 5.06 7.57
CA ARG A 88 1.37 5.25 7.73
C ARG A 88 0.62 4.15 7.01
N TYR A 89 -0.36 3.57 7.68
CA TYR A 89 -1.24 2.56 7.12
C TYR A 89 -2.51 3.21 6.61
N LEU A 90 -2.65 3.21 5.30
CA LEU A 90 -3.78 3.77 4.58
C LEU A 90 -4.59 2.63 3.99
N ILE A 91 -5.91 2.68 4.17
CA ILE A 91 -6.83 1.78 3.48
C ILE A 91 -7.75 2.57 2.54
N ASN A 92 -8.36 1.86 1.60
CA ASN A 92 -9.21 2.43 0.57
C ASN A 92 -8.52 3.51 -0.29
N THR A 93 -7.18 3.54 -0.33
CA THR A 93 -6.40 4.54 -1.06
C THR A 93 -6.28 4.18 -2.55
N ASN A 94 -5.87 5.16 -3.38
CA ASN A 94 -5.42 4.95 -4.76
C ASN A 94 -3.89 4.77 -4.86
N GLY A 95 -3.16 4.87 -3.74
CA GLY A 95 -1.71 4.71 -3.68
C GLY A 95 -0.91 5.84 -4.34
N ASP A 96 -1.56 6.95 -4.71
CA ASP A 96 -0.85 8.12 -5.23
C ASP A 96 -0.17 8.86 -4.07
N ILE A 97 1.16 8.89 -4.08
CA ILE A 97 1.89 9.63 -3.04
C ILE A 97 2.09 11.11 -3.38
N LYS A 98 1.74 11.56 -4.59
CA LYS A 98 1.94 12.96 -5.01
C LYS A 98 1.22 13.94 -4.10
N GLN A 99 0.03 13.57 -3.61
CA GLN A 99 -0.73 14.38 -2.65
C GLN A 99 0.02 14.63 -1.35
N PHE A 100 0.93 13.74 -0.95
CA PHE A 100 1.76 13.91 0.25
C PHE A 100 3.05 14.68 -0.03
N ILE A 101 3.57 14.62 -1.26
CA ILE A 101 4.80 15.31 -1.65
C ILE A 101 4.55 16.76 -2.08
N ARG A 102 3.41 17.03 -2.70
CA ARG A 102 3.05 18.33 -3.28
C ARG A 102 3.18 19.51 -2.30
N PRO A 103 2.79 19.40 -1.01
CA PRO A 103 2.99 20.48 -0.05
C PRO A 103 4.46 20.90 0.13
N TYR A 104 5.40 19.99 -0.12
CA TYR A 104 6.84 20.25 0.04
C TYR A 104 7.48 20.74 -1.27
N THR A 105 7.24 20.06 -2.38
CA THR A 105 7.98 20.35 -3.62
C THR A 105 7.34 21.42 -4.48
N GLY A 106 6.04 21.69 -4.33
CA GLY A 106 5.27 22.52 -5.26
C GLY A 106 5.20 21.96 -6.69
N GLN A 107 5.84 20.82 -6.96
CA GLN A 107 5.98 20.19 -8.26
C GLN A 107 5.09 18.96 -8.38
N LEU A 108 4.53 18.76 -9.57
CA LEU A 108 3.59 17.67 -9.88
C LEU A 108 4.25 16.29 -10.05
N ALA A 109 5.59 16.22 -10.16
CA ALA A 109 6.31 14.99 -10.44
C ALA A 109 7.64 14.92 -9.68
N PRO A 110 7.75 14.09 -8.63
CA PRO A 110 9.04 13.81 -8.02
C PRO A 110 9.89 12.94 -8.95
N VAL A 111 11.22 12.94 -8.76
CA VAL A 111 12.12 12.05 -9.51
C VAL A 111 11.85 10.61 -9.08
N LEU A 112 11.53 9.76 -10.05
CA LEU A 112 11.21 8.35 -9.83
C LEU A 112 12.45 7.48 -10.04
N TYR A 113 12.64 6.55 -9.14
CA TYR A 113 13.69 5.54 -9.18
C TYR A 113 13.06 4.17 -9.09
N GLU A 114 13.65 3.19 -9.75
CA GLU A 114 13.16 1.82 -9.75
C GLU A 114 14.29 0.86 -9.37
N ARG A 115 13.96 -0.13 -8.53
CA ARG A 115 14.86 -1.23 -8.20
C ARG A 115 14.17 -2.59 -8.37
N PRO A 116 14.78 -3.53 -9.13
CA PRO A 116 14.24 -4.89 -9.24
C PRO A 116 14.01 -5.54 -7.88
N GLY A 117 12.85 -6.18 -7.71
CA GLY A 117 12.44 -6.85 -6.47
C GLY A 117 11.92 -5.92 -5.36
N ILE A 118 12.07 -4.60 -5.51
CA ILE A 118 11.61 -3.61 -4.53
C ILE A 118 10.52 -2.72 -5.11
N GLY A 119 10.66 -2.30 -6.37
CA GLY A 119 9.69 -1.44 -7.05
C GLY A 119 10.15 0.01 -7.21
N VAL A 120 9.16 0.88 -7.32
CA VAL A 120 9.34 2.31 -7.61
C VAL A 120 9.22 3.11 -6.33
N TYR A 121 10.14 4.05 -6.16
CA TYR A 121 10.16 5.03 -5.09
C TYR A 121 10.53 6.40 -5.67
N SER A 122 10.25 7.44 -4.91
CA SER A 122 10.51 8.81 -5.30
C SER A 122 11.53 9.46 -4.38
N MET A 123 12.42 10.29 -4.91
CA MET A 123 13.36 11.07 -4.11
C MET A 123 13.39 12.54 -4.52
N PHE A 124 13.60 13.42 -3.54
CA PHE A 124 13.72 14.86 -3.74
C PHE A 124 14.44 15.52 -2.56
N VAL A 125 14.88 16.76 -2.75
CA VAL A 125 15.45 17.60 -1.68
C VAL A 125 14.52 18.76 -1.38
N HIS A 126 14.27 19.03 -0.11
CA HIS A 126 13.49 20.16 0.36
C HIS A 126 14.00 20.67 1.69
N GLN A 127 14.19 21.99 1.82
CA GLN A 127 14.63 22.66 3.06
C GLN A 127 15.86 22.02 3.75
N GLY A 128 16.85 21.59 2.97
CA GLY A 128 18.08 20.99 3.50
C GLY A 128 17.96 19.51 3.89
N TYR A 129 16.85 18.85 3.56
CA TYR A 129 16.64 17.42 3.76
C TYR A 129 16.43 16.71 2.43
N ALA A 130 17.00 15.52 2.29
CA ALA A 130 16.64 14.58 1.24
C ALA A 130 15.51 13.69 1.74
N TYR A 131 14.56 13.39 0.86
CA TYR A 131 13.39 12.58 1.16
C TYR A 131 13.33 11.40 0.21
N LEU A 132 12.85 10.26 0.71
CA LEU A 132 12.45 9.09 -0.08
C LEU A 132 11.02 8.72 0.28
N ASN A 133 10.14 8.64 -0.72
CA ASN A 133 8.74 8.29 -0.52
C ASN A 133 8.27 7.16 -1.42
N ALA A 134 7.54 6.21 -0.85
CA ALA A 134 6.92 5.11 -1.58
C ALA A 134 5.73 4.52 -0.81
N CYS A 135 4.80 3.94 -1.55
CA CYS A 135 3.77 3.05 -1.03
C CYS A 135 4.27 1.61 -1.10
N ILE A 136 4.35 0.92 0.03
CA ILE A 136 4.53 -0.53 0.06
C ILE A 136 3.15 -1.16 -0.11
N ASN A 137 3.02 -2.03 -1.10
CA ASN A 137 1.80 -2.75 -1.40
C ASN A 137 1.71 -4.03 -0.56
N PRO A 138 0.49 -4.54 -0.28
CA PRO A 138 0.28 -5.82 0.41
C PRO A 138 0.95 -7.01 -0.29
N ARG A 139 1.09 -6.89 -1.61
CA ARG A 139 1.76 -7.85 -2.48
C ARG A 139 2.44 -7.11 -3.62
N GLY A 140 3.44 -7.75 -4.19
CA GLY A 140 4.20 -7.18 -5.29
C GLY A 140 5.19 -6.14 -4.81
N SER A 141 5.37 -5.09 -5.60
CA SER A 141 6.44 -4.11 -5.43
C SER A 141 5.93 -2.81 -4.81
N SER A 142 6.83 -1.96 -4.34
CA SER A 142 6.52 -0.57 -3.99
C SER A 142 6.13 0.26 -5.21
N THR A 143 5.30 1.28 -4.98
CA THR A 143 4.73 2.15 -6.02
C THR A 143 4.68 3.61 -5.56
N VAL A 144 4.62 4.53 -6.52
CA VAL A 144 4.51 5.97 -6.28
C VAL A 144 3.23 6.55 -6.85
N THR A 145 2.79 6.11 -8.02
CA THR A 145 1.62 6.70 -8.69
C THR A 145 0.38 5.81 -8.59
N ALA A 146 -0.80 6.42 -8.72
CA ALA A 146 -2.07 5.67 -8.78
C ALA A 146 -2.07 4.59 -9.87
N ASP A 147 -1.48 4.88 -11.03
CA ASP A 147 -1.41 3.92 -12.13
C ASP A 147 -0.51 2.73 -11.78
N GLN A 148 0.63 2.97 -11.14
CA GLN A 148 1.52 1.90 -10.67
C GLN A 148 0.83 1.06 -9.61
N PHE A 149 0.17 1.69 -8.64
CA PHE A 149 -0.58 1.03 -7.58
C PHE A 149 -1.70 0.14 -8.14
N LYS A 150 -2.49 0.68 -9.08
CA LYS A 150 -3.56 -0.06 -9.76
C LYS A 150 -3.01 -1.26 -10.53
N ARG A 151 -1.97 -1.06 -11.35
CA ARG A 151 -1.33 -2.15 -12.10
C ARG A 151 -0.77 -3.23 -11.18
N ASN A 152 -0.12 -2.85 -10.08
CA ASN A 152 0.40 -3.79 -9.09
C ASN A 152 -0.75 -4.61 -8.47
N SER A 153 -1.82 -3.95 -8.03
CA SER A 153 -3.01 -4.64 -7.53
C SER A 153 -3.58 -5.62 -8.56
N ASP A 154 -3.74 -5.21 -9.82
CA ASP A 154 -4.34 -6.05 -10.86
C ASP A 154 -3.48 -7.29 -11.16
N LEU A 155 -2.16 -7.19 -11.11
CA LEU A 155 -1.26 -8.32 -11.31
C LEU A 155 -1.30 -9.34 -10.16
N TYR A 156 -1.38 -8.88 -8.90
CA TYR A 156 -1.20 -9.74 -7.72
C TYR A 156 -2.51 -10.10 -6.98
N ASN A 157 -3.65 -9.50 -7.34
CA ASN A 157 -4.96 -9.79 -6.73
C ASN A 157 -5.84 -10.75 -7.55
N VAL A 158 -5.55 -10.97 -8.84
CA VAL A 158 -6.30 -11.91 -9.69
C VAL A 158 -5.82 -13.34 -9.44
N ARG A 159 -6.23 -13.94 -8.32
CA ARG A 159 -6.09 -15.39 -8.09
C ARG A 159 -7.45 -16.09 -8.16
N TRP A 160 -7.45 -17.30 -8.70
CA TRP A 160 -8.62 -18.17 -8.82
C TRP A 160 -9.39 -18.36 -7.50
N ASP A 161 -8.70 -18.35 -6.35
CA ASP A 161 -9.32 -18.49 -5.03
C ASP A 161 -10.16 -17.27 -4.60
N ARG A 162 -9.96 -16.08 -5.20
CA ARG A 162 -10.85 -14.93 -5.02
C ARG A 162 -11.99 -14.90 -6.04
N LEU A 163 -11.82 -15.45 -7.24
CA LEU A 163 -12.92 -15.57 -8.21
C LEU A 163 -14.04 -16.48 -7.68
N VAL A 164 -13.68 -17.58 -7.02
CA VAL A 164 -14.65 -18.47 -6.36
C VAL A 164 -15.30 -17.81 -5.13
N ARG A 165 -14.57 -16.95 -4.41
CA ARG A 165 -15.12 -16.20 -3.28
C ARG A 165 -15.95 -14.98 -3.70
N TRP A 166 -15.68 -14.40 -4.87
CA TRP A 166 -16.44 -13.28 -5.44
C TRP A 166 -17.88 -13.68 -5.77
N SER A 167 -18.11 -14.90 -6.26
CA SER A 167 -19.47 -15.42 -6.43
C SER A 167 -20.20 -15.64 -5.08
N ILE A 168 -19.44 -15.70 -3.97
CA ILE A 168 -19.97 -15.99 -2.64
C ILE A 168 -20.12 -14.74 -1.76
N SER A 169 -19.31 -13.69 -1.97
CA SER A 169 -19.30 -12.45 -1.17
C SER A 169 -18.78 -11.26 -1.99
N SER A 170 -19.37 -10.08 -1.79
CA SER A 170 -18.97 -8.78 -2.34
C SER A 170 -17.66 -8.24 -1.73
N ALA A 171 -16.67 -9.10 -1.51
CA ALA A 171 -15.33 -8.67 -1.12
C ALA A 171 -14.74 -7.86 -2.28
N LYS A 172 -14.26 -6.64 -1.99
CA LYS A 172 -13.54 -5.82 -2.98
C LYS A 172 -12.39 -6.66 -3.54
N ILE A 173 -12.42 -6.92 -4.85
CA ILE A 173 -11.45 -7.80 -5.53
C ILE A 173 -10.02 -7.26 -5.37
N GLN A 174 -9.90 -5.93 -5.38
CA GLN A 174 -8.64 -5.20 -5.28
C GLN A 174 -8.32 -4.86 -3.81
N ASP A 175 -7.13 -5.26 -3.40
CA ASP A 175 -6.54 -4.84 -2.13
C ASP A 175 -6.00 -3.42 -2.26
N ARG A 176 -6.70 -2.45 -1.66
CA ARG A 176 -6.42 -1.00 -1.76
C ARG A 176 -5.73 -0.47 -0.50
N ARG A 177 -4.89 -1.30 0.11
CA ARG A 177 -4.12 -0.95 1.30
C ARG A 177 -2.72 -0.51 0.91
N CYS A 178 -2.17 0.42 1.66
CA CYS A 178 -0.84 0.97 1.43
C CYS A 178 -0.16 1.24 2.76
N LEU A 179 1.07 0.77 2.90
CA LEU A 179 1.98 1.27 3.90
C LEU A 179 2.81 2.38 3.26
N TRP A 180 2.39 3.62 3.44
CA TRP A 180 3.13 4.77 2.93
C TRP A 180 4.30 5.08 3.86
N ALA A 181 5.50 5.02 3.28
CA ALA A 181 6.74 5.34 3.94
C ALA A 181 7.31 6.67 3.40
N ASN A 182 7.71 7.54 4.32
CA ASN A 182 8.46 8.76 4.05
C ASN A 182 9.73 8.75 4.90
N LEU A 183 10.88 8.58 4.26
CA LEU A 183 12.20 8.59 4.89
C LEU A 183 12.87 9.93 4.63
N SER A 184 13.57 10.49 5.61
CA SER A 184 14.32 11.73 5.44
C SER A 184 15.61 11.79 6.23
N VAL A 185 16.62 12.42 5.64
CA VAL A 185 17.94 12.68 6.26
C VAL A 185 18.39 14.10 5.91
N PRO A 186 19.17 14.78 6.76
CA PRO A 186 19.74 16.07 6.41
C PRO A 186 20.79 15.91 5.30
N VAL A 187 20.81 16.85 4.36
CA VAL A 187 21.79 16.86 3.26
C VAL A 187 23.13 17.36 3.79
N GLN A 188 24.17 16.54 3.67
CA GLN A 188 25.54 16.95 3.95
C GLN A 188 26.11 17.66 2.71
N HIS A 189 26.43 18.94 2.82
CA HIS A 189 27.10 19.66 1.72
C HIS A 189 28.51 19.09 1.50
N PRO A 190 28.97 18.89 0.25
CA PRO A 190 28.43 19.46 -1.00
C PRO A 190 27.79 18.46 -1.99
N ALA A 191 27.45 17.21 -1.62
CA ALA A 191 26.97 16.21 -2.60
C ALA A 191 25.71 15.42 -2.13
N PRO A 192 24.52 15.64 -2.75
CA PRO A 192 23.30 14.92 -2.42
C PRO A 192 23.33 13.43 -2.83
N GLU A 193 24.25 13.01 -3.70
CA GLU A 193 24.35 11.63 -4.18
C GLU A 193 24.67 10.63 -3.04
N ASN A 194 25.55 11.02 -2.12
CA ASN A 194 25.84 10.18 -0.96
C ASN A 194 24.62 10.09 -0.04
N THR A 195 23.87 11.19 0.10
CA THR A 195 22.63 11.23 0.86
C THR A 195 21.55 10.31 0.27
N TYR A 196 21.44 10.23 -1.06
CA TYR A 196 20.51 9.30 -1.72
C TYR A 196 20.88 7.84 -1.52
N LYS A 197 22.17 7.48 -1.58
CA LYS A 197 22.62 6.11 -1.27
C LYS A 197 22.28 5.69 0.17
N ILE A 198 22.36 6.64 1.12
CA ILE A 198 21.98 6.40 2.51
C ILE A 198 20.49 6.10 2.61
N LEU A 199 19.64 6.94 1.99
CA LEU A 199 18.19 6.72 1.96
C LEU A 199 17.82 5.41 1.27
N GLU A 200 18.43 5.09 0.13
CA GLU A 200 18.20 3.84 -0.60
C GLU A 200 18.55 2.62 0.25
N THR A 201 19.70 2.63 0.92
CA THR A 201 20.14 1.51 1.77
C THR A 201 19.16 1.27 2.92
N ALA A 202 18.75 2.34 3.59
CA ALA A 202 17.73 2.28 4.64
C ALA A 202 16.39 1.79 4.08
N TRP A 203 15.97 2.33 2.94
CA TRP A 203 14.73 1.96 2.25
C TRP A 203 14.68 0.49 1.88
N PHE A 204 15.75 -0.09 1.35
CA PHE A 204 15.75 -1.50 0.92
C PHE A 204 15.58 -2.45 2.10
N SER A 205 16.21 -2.12 3.24
CA SER A 205 16.04 -2.88 4.48
C SER A 205 14.64 -2.69 5.06
N TRP A 206 14.15 -1.44 5.07
CA TRP A 206 12.80 -1.09 5.51
C TRP A 206 11.71 -1.82 4.72
N TYR A 207 11.81 -1.79 3.39
CA TYR A 207 10.92 -2.47 2.46
C TYR A 207 10.96 -4.00 2.66
N SER A 208 12.15 -4.57 2.80
CA SER A 208 12.31 -6.02 3.00
C SER A 208 11.59 -6.50 4.27
N TRP A 209 11.67 -5.73 5.36
CA TRP A 209 10.95 -6.04 6.59
C TRP A 209 9.43 -5.91 6.41
N TRP A 210 8.95 -4.78 5.86
CA TRP A 210 7.51 -4.52 5.75
C TRP A 210 6.80 -5.35 4.69
N SER A 211 7.48 -5.75 3.63
CA SER A 211 6.91 -6.68 2.63
C SER A 211 6.61 -8.06 3.23
N GLN A 212 7.35 -8.47 4.27
CA GLN A 212 7.11 -9.73 5.00
C GLN A 212 6.16 -9.56 6.18
N ASN A 213 6.08 -8.36 6.75
CA ASN A 213 5.28 -8.03 7.94
C ASN A 213 4.08 -7.12 7.60
N PHE A 214 3.59 -7.19 6.36
CA PHE A 214 2.47 -6.39 5.94
C PHE A 214 1.21 -6.76 6.76
N PRO A 215 0.43 -5.79 7.26
CA PRO A 215 -0.77 -6.06 8.05
C PRO A 215 -1.71 -7.06 7.36
N ASN A 216 -2.19 -8.05 8.10
CA ASN A 216 -3.23 -8.95 7.59
C ASN A 216 -4.56 -8.20 7.40
N PRO A 217 -5.40 -8.63 6.44
CA PRO A 217 -6.75 -8.08 6.29
C PRO A 217 -7.61 -8.34 7.53
#